data_AF-A0A524DBS5-F1
#
_entry.id   AF-A0A524DBS5-F1
#
_cell.length_a   1.000
_cell.length_b   1.000
_cell.length_c   1.000
_cell.angle_alpha   90.00
_cell.angle_beta   90.00
_cell.angle_gamma   90.00
#
_symmetry.space_group_name_H-M   'P 1'
#
loop_
_entity.id
_entity.type
_entity.pdbx_description
1 polymer ?
#
loop_
_entity_poly.entity_id
_entity_poly.type
_entity_poly.pdbx_seq_one_letter_code
_entity_poly.pdbx_strand_id
1 'polypeptide(L)' 'MVEIKWTSNALDELDDIALYISKDSPNYAHILINQINEMVGHLKDFPKFGRKVP' A
#
# COMPACT_ATOMS: atom_id res chain seq x y z
N MET A 1 1.42 -19.67 2.19
CA MET A 1 1.46 -18.61 1.17
C MET A 1 0.05 -18.31 0.70
N VAL A 2 -0.33 -17.04 0.62
CA VAL A 2 -1.63 -16.60 0.09
C VAL A 2 -1.44 -15.66 -1.09
N GLU A 3 -2.48 -15.52 -1.91
CA GLU A 3 -2.54 -14.51 -2.97
C GLU A 3 -2.99 -13.17 -2.39
N ILE A 4 -2.32 -12.09 -2.79
CA ILE A 4 -2.72 -10.72 -2.43
C ILE A 4 -3.59 -10.17 -3.55
N LYS A 5 -4.76 -9.66 -3.19
CA LYS A 5 -5.69 -8.99 -4.11
C LYS A 5 -5.98 -7.59 -3.59
N TRP A 6 -5.85 -6.61 -4.48
CA TRP A 6 -6.28 -5.24 -4.24
C TRP A 6 -7.69 -5.07 -4.79
N THR A 7 -8.54 -4.36 -4.05
CA THR A 7 -9.81 -3.87 -4.61
C THR A 7 -9.52 -2.68 -5.52
N SER A 8 -10.41 -2.41 -6.48
CA SER A 8 -10.29 -1.20 -7.31
C SER A 8 -10.24 0.06 -6.45
N ASN A 9 -11.10 0.16 -5.44
CA ASN A 9 -11.11 1.30 -4.50
C ASN A 9 -9.75 1.50 -3.80
N ALA A 10 -9.08 0.42 -3.38
CA ALA A 10 -7.79 0.55 -2.72
C ALA A 10 -6.68 0.99 -3.69
N LEU A 11 -6.78 0.63 -4.98
CA LEU A 11 -5.86 1.13 -6.00
C LEU A 11 -6.10 2.63 -6.26
N ASP A 12 -7.37 3.03 -6.41
CA ASP A 12 -7.76 4.43 -6.61
C ASP A 12 -7.29 5.30 -5.41
N GLU A 13 -7.44 4.80 -4.18
CA GLU A 13 -6.96 5.48 -2.96
C GLU A 13 -5.43 5.60 -2.91
N LEU A 14 -4.69 4.59 -3.34
CA LEU A 14 -3.22 4.68 -3.43
C LEU A 14 -2.78 5.73 -4.45
N ASP A 15 -3.45 5.79 -5.60
CA ASP A 15 -3.20 6.78 -6.63
C ASP A 15 -3.51 8.20 -6.13
N ASP A 16 -4.64 8.40 -5.45
CA ASP A 16 -5.03 9.69 -4.85
C ASP A 16 -4.01 10.17 -3.81
N ILE A 17 -3.52 9.27 -2.94
CA ILE A 17 -2.49 9.58 -1.95
C ILE A 17 -1.18 9.95 -2.64
N ALA A 18 -0.73 9.18 -3.63
CA ALA A 18 0.49 9.45 -4.38
C ALA A 18 0.40 10.79 -5.12
N LEU A 19 -0.73 11.05 -5.79
CA LEU A 19 -1.00 12.30 -6.47
C LEU A 19 -0.99 13.48 -5.51
N TYR A 20 -1.58 13.35 -4.32
CA TYR A 20 -1.56 14.40 -3.32
C TYR A 20 -0.13 14.74 -2.87
N ILE A 21 0.67 13.75 -2.48
CA ILE A 21 2.05 13.95 -2.01
C ILE A 21 2.96 14.47 -3.14
N SER A 22 2.73 14.02 -4.38
CA SER A 22 3.54 14.43 -5.53
C SER A 22 3.47 15.92 -5.84
N LYS A 23 2.43 16.64 -5.36
CA LYS A 23 2.31 18.10 -5.47
C LYS A 23 3.47 18.81 -4.77
N ASP A 24 3.94 18.25 -3.65
CA ASP A 24 5.06 18.78 -2.88
C ASP A 24 6.37 18.07 -3.23
N SER A 25 6.33 16.74 -3.39
CA SER A 25 7.50 15.96 -3.76
C SER A 25 7.15 14.63 -4.44
N PRO A 26 7.42 14.51 -5.75
CA PRO A 26 7.26 13.24 -6.47
C PRO A 26 8.12 12.11 -5.91
N ASN A 27 9.31 12.44 -5.38
CA ASN A 27 10.21 11.45 -4.80
C ASN A 27 9.62 10.82 -3.52
N TYR A 28 9.04 11.65 -2.64
CA TYR A 28 8.39 11.12 -1.43
C TYR A 28 7.13 10.31 -1.75
N ALA A 29 6.36 10.69 -2.78
CA ALA A 29 5.24 9.88 -3.25
C ALA A 29 5.71 8.48 -3.68
N HIS A 30 6.81 8.40 -4.45
CA HIS A 30 7.39 7.13 -4.87
C HIS A 30 7.88 6.28 -3.69
N ILE A 31 8.58 6.89 -2.74
CA ILE A 31 9.07 6.20 -1.53
C ILE A 31 7.90 5.59 -0.75
N LEU A 32 6.81 6.33 -0.54
CA LEU A 32 5.65 5.84 0.19
C LEU A 32 5.01 4.62 -0.49
N ILE A 33 4.79 4.68 -1.80
CA ILE A 33 4.18 3.57 -2.55
C ILE A 33 5.06 2.32 -2.50
N ASN A 34 6.38 2.47 -2.58
CA ASN A 34 7.30 1.34 -2.41
C ASN A 34 7.19 0.73 -1.01
N GLN A 35 7.17 1.55 0.04
CA GLN A 35 7.03 1.07 1.42
C GLN A 35 5.72 0.32 1.65
N ILE A 36 4.61 0.80 1.08
CA ILE A 36 3.31 0.11 1.15
C ILE A 36 3.39 -1.24 0.43
N ASN A 37 3.95 -1.28 -0.77
CA ASN A 37 4.10 -2.53 -1.54
C ASN A 37 4.99 -3.54 -0.81
N GLU A 38 6.10 -3.12 -0.21
CA GLU A 38 6.97 -3.97 0.60
C GLU A 38 6.23 -4.54 1.82
N MET A 39 5.55 -3.68 2.59
CA MET A 39 4.79 -4.10 3.77
C MET A 39 3.68 -5.09 3.41
N VAL A 40 2.94 -4.81 2.34
CA VAL A 40 1.88 -5.71 1.84
C VAL A 40 2.47 -7.03 1.35
N GLY A 41 3.67 -7.01 0.73
CA GLY A 41 4.38 -8.21 0.29
C GLY A 41 4.56 -9.26 1.40
N HIS A 42 4.81 -8.84 2.64
CA HIS A 42 4.93 -9.74 3.79
C HIS A 42 3.65 -10.52 4.10
N LEU A 43 2.48 -10.05 3.68
CA LEU A 43 1.20 -10.75 3.92
C LEU A 43 1.07 -12.05 3.13
N LYS A 44 1.86 -12.26 2.06
CA LYS A 44 1.89 -13.54 1.34
C LYS A 44 2.29 -14.68 2.28
N ASP A 45 3.29 -14.44 3.12
CA ASP A 45 3.86 -15.43 4.02
C ASP A 45 3.24 -15.36 5.41
N PHE A 46 2.87 -14.15 5.86
CA PHE A 46 2.33 -13.88 7.19
C PHE A 46 0.95 -13.19 7.11
N PRO A 47 -0.11 -13.87 6.63
CA PRO A 47 -1.43 -13.25 6.38
C PRO A 47 -2.14 -12.72 7.63
N LYS A 48 -1.65 -13.08 8.83
CA LYS A 48 -2.18 -12.63 10.13
C LYS A 48 -1.25 -11.61 10.82
N PHE A 49 -0.34 -10.98 10.08
CA PHE A 49 0.61 -9.99 10.60
C PHE A 49 -0.06 -8.71 11.10
N GLY A 50 -1.23 -8.37 10.53
CA GLY A 50 -2.01 -7.21 10.97
C GLY A 50 -2.71 -7.41 12.32
N ARG A 51 -3.02 -6.29 12.99
CA ARG A 51 -3.88 -6.29 14.18
C ARG A 51 -5.35 -6.48 13.76
N LYS A 52 -6.10 -7.26 14.55
CA LYS A 52 -7.56 -7.27 14.44
C LYS A 52 -8.11 -5.94 14.96
N VAL A 53 -8.71 -5.14 14.08
CA VAL A 53 -9.44 -3.93 14.45
C VAL A 53 -10.91 -4.28 14.80
N PRO A 54 -11.57 -3.52 15.69
CA PRO A 54 -12.97 -3.76 16.08
C PRO A 54 -13.95 -3.60 14.92
#